data_AF-A0AAE0ZL11-F1
#
_entry.id   AF-A0AAE0ZL11-F1
#
_cell.length_a   1.000
_cell.length_b   1.000
_cell.length_c   1.000
_cell.angle_alpha   90.00
_cell.angle_beta   90.00
_cell.angle_gamma   90.00
#
_symmetry.space_group_name_H-M   'P 1'
#
loop_
_entity.id
_entity.type
_entity.pdbx_description
1 polymer ?
#
loop_
_entity_poly.entity_id
_entity_poly.type
_entity_poly.pdbx_seq_one_letter_code
_entity_poly.pdbx_strand_id
1 'polypeptide(L)'
;MRSGSVNYTEPGKWRPLLSLNKSVLKEGAIELWIHHAPSHFNLTEFDVILLKRSHSRYKAFKKTTYIAPRDSQRHKGLVTFTNLTDDEYKIVVRAIDPFPDQDGKCLCWVKVTQGKSCEMSCPSRSTDWFKVSHDSECFIFNQ
;
A
#
# COMPACT_ATOMS: atom_id res chain seq x y z
N MET A 1 9.30 20.38 0.91
CA MET A 1 9.57 18.96 1.24
C MET A 1 10.25 18.32 0.04
N ARG A 2 11.52 17.93 0.15
CA ARG A 2 12.29 17.38 -0.98
C ARG A 2 11.82 15.95 -1.26
N SER A 3 11.13 15.76 -2.38
CA SER A 3 10.90 14.44 -2.98
C SER A 3 12.22 13.96 -3.59
N GLY A 4 13.15 13.51 -2.74
CA GLY A 4 14.34 12.81 -3.22
C GLY A 4 13.93 11.43 -3.68
N SER A 5 14.04 11.14 -4.98
CA SER A 5 14.00 9.78 -5.47
C SER A 5 15.19 9.04 -4.84
N VAL A 6 14.91 8.18 -3.86
CA VAL A 6 15.92 7.25 -3.36
C VAL A 6 16.26 6.34 -4.53
N ASN A 7 17.47 6.47 -5.07
CA ASN A 7 17.96 5.60 -6.12
C ASN A 7 18.24 4.22 -5.51
N TYR A 8 17.25 3.33 -5.62
CA TYR A 8 17.43 1.92 -5.29
C TYR A 8 18.21 1.26 -6.42
N THR A 9 19.39 0.73 -6.11
CA THR A 9 20.20 -0.07 -7.04
C THR A 9 19.91 -1.57 -6.92
N GLU A 10 19.38 -2.00 -5.77
CA GLU A 10 19.02 -3.39 -5.50
C GLU A 10 17.50 -3.49 -5.30
N PRO A 11 16.78 -4.28 -6.12
CA PRO A 11 15.33 -4.42 -6.03
C PRO A 11 14.87 -4.88 -4.65
N GLY A 12 15.60 -5.81 -4.04
CA GLY A 12 15.24 -6.34 -2.72
C GLY A 12 15.35 -5.35 -1.56
N LYS A 13 15.92 -4.16 -1.78
CA LYS A 13 15.94 -3.04 -0.81
C LYS A 13 14.74 -2.10 -0.97
N TRP A 14 14.08 -2.13 -2.11
CA TRP A 14 12.93 -1.28 -2.36
C TRP A 14 11.74 -1.72 -1.51
N ARG A 15 10.94 -0.75 -1.07
CA ARG A 15 9.70 -0.95 -0.31
C ARG A 15 8.66 0.02 -0.84
N PRO A 16 7.40 -0.41 -1.06
CA PRO A 16 6.35 0.50 -1.46
C PRO A 16 6.13 1.53 -0.35
N LEU A 17 6.13 2.81 -0.71
CA LEU A 17 5.72 3.89 0.18
C LEU A 17 4.22 4.09 0.02
N LEU A 18 3.53 4.13 1.16
CA LEU A 18 2.09 4.30 1.23
C LEU A 18 1.78 5.70 1.71
N SER A 19 0.87 6.39 1.03
CA SER A 19 0.36 7.69 1.46
C SER A 19 -1.15 7.66 1.43
N LEU A 20 -1.77 7.79 2.59
CA LEU A 20 -3.21 7.96 2.70
C LEU A 20 -3.55 9.38 2.25
N ASN A 21 -4.51 9.53 1.35
CA ASN A 21 -5.15 10.81 1.19
C ASN A 21 -6.04 11.03 2.43
N LYS A 22 -5.64 11.93 3.33
CA LYS A 22 -6.26 12.10 4.65
C LYS A 22 -7.68 12.64 4.59
N SER A 23 -8.13 13.13 3.44
CA SER A 23 -9.54 13.25 3.13
C SER A 23 -10.08 11.84 2.90
N VAL A 24 -10.37 11.11 3.99
CA VAL A 24 -11.40 10.06 3.95
C VAL A 24 -12.58 10.75 3.29
N LEU A 25 -12.87 10.37 2.05
CA LEU A 25 -13.91 11.05 1.28
C LEU A 25 -15.20 10.89 2.09
N LYS A 26 -16.05 11.93 2.12
CA LYS A 26 -17.25 12.07 2.98
C LYS A 26 -18.30 10.93 2.88
N GLU A 27 -17.98 9.83 2.21
CA GLU A 27 -18.86 8.73 1.79
C GLU A 27 -18.30 7.34 2.19
N GLY A 28 -17.47 7.27 3.24
CA GLY A 28 -16.91 5.99 3.67
C GLY A 28 -15.94 5.40 2.66
N ALA A 29 -15.11 6.25 2.05
CA ALA A 29 -14.08 5.82 1.12
C ALA A 29 -12.66 6.20 1.56
N ILE A 30 -11.72 5.28 1.34
CA ILE A 30 -10.29 5.48 1.58
C ILE A 30 -9.57 5.49 0.25
N GLU A 31 -8.82 6.56 0.01
CA GLU A 31 -7.89 6.68 -1.11
C GLU A 31 -6.46 6.41 -0.62
N LEU A 32 -5.84 5.40 -1.22
CA LEU A 32 -4.46 5.01 -0.98
C LEU A 32 -3.60 5.32 -2.19
N TRP A 33 -2.57 6.14 -1.99
CA TRP A 33 -1.50 6.30 -2.95
C TRP A 33 -0.37 5.29 -2.68
N ILE A 34 -0.08 4.47 -3.69
CA ILE A 34 1.01 3.50 -3.67
C ILE A 34 2.13 4.02 -4.55
N HIS A 35 3.29 4.31 -3.96
CA HIS A 35 4.47 4.65 -4.73
C HIS A 35 5.05 3.41 -5.41
N HIS A 36 5.31 3.50 -6.71
CA HIS A 36 5.82 2.39 -7.51
C HIS A 36 7.31 2.16 -7.30
N ALA A 37 7.77 0.98 -7.72
CA ALA A 37 9.18 0.69 -7.87
C ALA A 37 9.82 1.60 -8.94
N PRO A 38 11.14 1.83 -8.88
CA PRO A 38 11.85 2.36 -10.03
C PRO A 38 11.49 1.60 -11.31
N SER A 39 11.28 2.31 -12.42
CA SER A 39 10.77 1.74 -13.67
C SER A 39 11.61 0.56 -14.18
N HIS A 40 12.93 0.63 -14.02
CA HIS A 40 13.86 -0.42 -14.43
C HIS A 40 13.70 -1.74 -13.64
N PHE A 41 12.96 -1.77 -12.53
CA PHE A 41 12.62 -3.02 -11.83
C PHE A 41 11.43 -3.74 -12.46
N ASN A 42 10.60 -3.07 -13.26
CA ASN A 42 9.44 -3.65 -13.95
C ASN A 42 8.49 -4.43 -13.01
N LEU A 43 8.28 -3.93 -11.79
CA LEU A 43 7.37 -4.52 -10.81
C LEU A 43 6.00 -3.87 -10.92
N THR A 44 5.00 -4.64 -11.30
CA THR A 44 3.71 -4.10 -11.74
C THR A 44 2.53 -4.53 -10.90
N GLU A 45 2.59 -5.67 -10.20
CA GLU A 45 1.42 -6.23 -9.54
C GLU A 45 1.51 -6.19 -8.01
N PHE A 46 0.46 -5.68 -7.38
CA PHE A 46 0.39 -5.51 -5.94
C PHE A 46 -0.94 -6.00 -5.38
N ASP A 47 -0.88 -6.89 -4.39
CA ASP A 47 -1.99 -7.17 -3.50
C ASP A 47 -2.18 -5.99 -2.54
N VAL A 48 -3.39 -5.42 -2.51
CA VAL A 48 -3.80 -4.36 -1.59
C VAL A 48 -4.93 -4.89 -0.73
N ILE A 49 -4.64 -5.07 0.56
CA ILE A 49 -5.50 -5.73 1.53
C ILE A 49 -5.94 -4.69 2.56
N LEU A 50 -7.25 -4.58 2.76
CA LEU A 50 -7.86 -3.78 3.81
C LEU A 50 -8.22 -4.69 4.98
N LEU A 51 -7.67 -4.39 6.15
CA LEU A 51 -8.04 -5.00 7.43
C LEU A 51 -9.01 -4.07 8.16
N LYS A 52 -10.00 -4.66 8.83
CA LYS A 52 -11.03 -3.96 9.60
C LYS A 52 -10.99 -4.46 11.03
N ARG A 53 -10.79 -3.56 12.00
CA ARG A 53 -10.45 -3.91 13.40
C ARG A 53 -11.53 -4.76 14.08
N SER A 54 -12.81 -4.42 13.90
CA SER A 54 -13.94 -5.20 14.43
C SER A 54 -14.17 -6.55 13.75
N HIS A 55 -13.67 -6.73 12.51
CA HIS A 55 -13.81 -7.99 11.78
C HIS A 55 -12.67 -8.96 12.11
N SER A 56 -11.41 -8.52 11.91
CA SER A 56 -10.22 -9.29 12.22
C SER A 56 -8.97 -8.42 12.15
N ARG A 57 -8.01 -8.67 13.04
CA ARG A 57 -6.69 -8.02 13.00
C ARG A 57 -5.74 -8.63 11.95
N TYR A 58 -6.09 -9.79 11.40
CA TYR A 58 -5.18 -10.59 10.56
C TYR A 58 -5.80 -11.02 9.23
N LYS A 59 -7.13 -11.18 9.17
CA LYS A 59 -7.83 -11.60 7.95
C LYS A 59 -8.24 -10.38 7.11
N ALA A 60 -8.13 -10.52 5.79
CA ALA A 60 -8.58 -9.52 4.83
C ALA A 60 -10.09 -9.28 4.99
N PHE A 61 -10.49 -8.03 5.19
CA PHE A 61 -11.88 -7.61 5.09
C PHE A 61 -12.25 -7.32 3.63
N LYS A 62 -11.38 -6.61 2.91
CA LYS A 62 -11.43 -6.45 1.45
C LYS A 62 -10.03 -6.68 0.87
N LYS A 63 -9.96 -7.16 -0.37
CA LYS A 63 -8.73 -7.34 -1.13
C LYS A 63 -8.95 -6.88 -2.56
N THR A 64 -7.98 -6.19 -3.11
CA THR A 64 -7.93 -5.86 -4.54
C THR A 64 -6.52 -6.05 -5.06
N THR A 65 -6.39 -6.30 -6.36
CA THR A 65 -5.11 -6.35 -7.05
C THR A 65 -4.95 -5.04 -7.81
N TYR A 66 -3.85 -4.34 -7.54
CA TYR A 66 -3.46 -3.12 -8.22
C TYR A 66 -2.37 -3.45 -9.23
N ILE A 67 -2.60 -3.08 -10.51
CA ILE A 67 -1.63 -3.23 -11.60
C ILE A 67 -1.11 -1.86 -11.97
N ALA A 68 0.18 -1.62 -11.78
CA ALA A 68 0.86 -0.39 -12.16
C ALA A 68 1.07 -0.35 -13.69
N PRO A 69 0.83 0.80 -14.35
CA PRO A 69 1.15 0.93 -15.76
C PRO A 69 2.66 0.86 -15.98
N ARG A 70 3.10 0.04 -16.95
CA ARG A 70 4.52 -0.19 -17.27
C ARG A 70 5.29 1.09 -17.62
N ASP A 71 4.60 2.06 -18.22
CA ASP A 71 5.20 3.32 -18.71
C ASP A 71 4.83 4.55 -17.87
N SER A 72 4.38 4.36 -16.63
CA SER A 72 3.92 5.47 -15.82
C SER A 72 5.08 6.37 -15.36
N GLN A 73 5.24 7.54 -15.97
CA GLN A 73 6.00 8.66 -15.40
C GLN A 73 5.46 9.08 -14.02
N ARG A 74 4.23 8.69 -13.69
CA ARG A 74 3.64 8.90 -12.36
C ARG A 74 4.13 7.78 -11.45
N HIS A 75 5.09 8.11 -10.59
CA HIS A 75 5.61 7.21 -9.55
C HIS A 75 4.59 6.80 -8.48
N LYS A 76 3.27 6.97 -8.71
CA LYS A 76 2.20 6.68 -7.76
C LYS A 76 0.96 6.14 -8.48
N GLY A 77 0.30 5.17 -7.85
CA GLY A 77 -1.02 4.65 -8.21
C GLY A 77 -2.05 4.95 -7.14
N LEU A 78 -3.32 5.04 -7.53
CA LEU A 78 -4.45 5.27 -6.64
C LEU A 78 -5.27 3.97 -6.51
N VAL A 79 -5.59 3.60 -5.27
CA VAL A 79 -6.54 2.53 -4.95
C VAL A 79 -7.59 3.08 -4.02
N THR A 80 -8.86 2.83 -4.35
CA THR A 80 -10.00 3.31 -3.57
C THR A 80 -10.79 2.14 -2.99
N PHE A 81 -11.00 2.16 -1.68
CA PHE A 81 -11.99 1.31 -1.03
C PHE A 81 -13.22 2.16 -0.71
N THR A 82 -14.41 1.72 -1.11
CA THR A 82 -15.69 2.43 -0.86
C THR A 82 -16.61 1.61 0.04
N ASN A 83 -17.76 2.20 0.42
CA ASN A 83 -18.80 1.54 1.25
C ASN A 83 -18.20 0.93 2.52
N LEU A 84 -17.35 1.71 3.21
CA LEU A 84 -16.81 1.34 4.50
C LEU A 84 -17.80 1.75 5.58
N THR A 85 -17.71 1.15 6.76
CA THR A 85 -18.49 1.56 7.93
C THR A 85 -17.56 2.18 8.96
N ASP A 86 -18.12 2.80 10.00
CA ASP A 86 -17.34 3.29 11.13
C ASP A 86 -16.49 2.17 11.75
N ASP A 87 -15.17 2.34 11.72
CA ASP A 87 -14.20 1.42 12.33
C ASP A 87 -12.77 1.99 12.27
N GLU A 88 -11.84 1.26 12.87
CA GLU A 88 -10.42 1.37 12.56
C GLU A 88 -10.03 0.42 11.42
N TYR A 89 -9.30 0.95 10.46
CA TYR A 89 -8.80 0.22 9.31
C TYR A 89 -7.29 0.26 9.26
N LYS A 90 -6.71 -0.78 8.62
CA LYS A 90 -5.30 -0.86 8.32
C LYS A 90 -5.14 -1.40 6.91
N ILE A 91 -4.29 -0.75 6.12
CA ILE A 91 -4.01 -1.19 4.76
C ILE A 91 -2.67 -1.92 4.75
N VAL A 92 -2.62 -3.02 4.01
CA VAL A 92 -1.47 -3.88 3.83
C VAL A 92 -1.23 -4.03 2.33
N VAL A 93 -0.02 -3.73 1.86
CA VAL A 93 0.39 -3.82 0.45
C VAL A 93 1.55 -4.81 0.31
N ARG A 94 1.44 -5.70 -0.67
CA ARG A 94 2.43 -6.72 -1.00
C ARG A 94 2.58 -6.82 -2.51
N ALA A 95 3.81 -6.75 -3.01
CA ALA A 95 4.10 -7.10 -4.40
C ALA A 95 3.92 -8.60 -4.63
N ILE A 96 3.33 -9.00 -5.77
CA ILE A 96 3.00 -10.40 -6.05
C ILE A 96 3.64 -10.97 -7.31
N ASP A 97 4.04 -10.13 -8.27
CA ASP A 97 4.81 -10.56 -9.42
C ASP A 97 6.31 -10.65 -9.07
N PRO A 98 7.03 -11.68 -9.56
CA PRO A 98 8.50 -11.69 -9.53
C PRO A 98 9.05 -10.59 -10.45
N PHE A 99 10.33 -10.22 -10.32
CA PHE A 99 10.95 -9.31 -11.28
C PHE A 99 11.11 -10.01 -12.64
N PRO A 100 10.30 -9.64 -13.66
CA PRO A 100 10.19 -10.45 -14.88
C PRO A 100 11.46 -10.44 -15.74
N ASP A 101 12.31 -9.40 -15.59
CA ASP A 101 13.52 -9.18 -16.41
C ASP A 101 14.80 -9.14 -15.56
N GLN A 102 14.73 -9.59 -14.30
CA GLN A 102 15.86 -9.55 -13.38
C GLN A 102 16.11 -10.91 -12.75
N ASP A 103 16.46 -11.89 -13.60
CA ASP A 103 16.82 -13.24 -13.19
C ASP A 103 17.86 -13.22 -12.06
N GLY A 104 17.62 -14.07 -11.05
CA GLY A 104 18.47 -14.17 -9.86
C GLY A 104 18.36 -13.00 -8.88
N LYS A 105 17.46 -12.03 -9.10
CA LYS A 105 17.23 -10.93 -8.15
C LYS A 105 16.03 -11.18 -7.24
N CYS A 106 16.21 -10.76 -5.99
CA CYS A 106 15.30 -11.04 -4.88
C CYS A 106 14.22 -9.98 -4.75
N LEU A 107 12.95 -10.40 -4.61
CA LEU A 107 11.84 -9.51 -4.24
C LEU A 107 12.15 -8.73 -2.96
N CYS A 108 12.81 -9.36 -2.00
CA CYS A 108 13.37 -8.66 -0.84
C CYS A 108 14.46 -9.39 -0.10
N TRP A 109 15.21 -8.58 0.67
CA TRP A 109 16.18 -9.04 1.64
C TRP A 109 15.59 -9.00 3.06
N VAL A 110 15.72 -10.10 3.79
CA VAL A 110 15.39 -10.20 5.22
C VAL A 110 16.68 -10.37 6.01
N LYS A 111 16.85 -9.62 7.11
CA LYS A 111 18.02 -9.79 7.99
C LYS A 111 17.91 -11.13 8.72
N VAL A 112 18.99 -11.90 8.68
CA VAL A 112 19.15 -13.15 9.42
C VAL A 112 20.39 -13.06 10.31
N THR A 113 20.55 -13.99 11.26
CA THR A 113 21.62 -13.97 12.29
C THR A 113 23.02 -13.76 11.71
N GLN A 114 23.28 -14.22 10.48
CA GLN A 114 24.55 -14.08 9.77
C GLN A 114 24.42 -13.40 8.40
N GLY A 115 23.64 -12.31 8.30
CA GLY A 115 23.61 -11.48 7.10
C GLY A 115 22.19 -11.24 6.58
N LYS A 116 21.96 -11.53 5.30
CA LYS A 116 20.67 -11.32 4.64
C LYS A 116 20.28 -12.57 3.86
N SER A 117 19.01 -12.95 3.95
CA SER A 117 18.40 -13.98 3.11
C SER A 117 17.52 -13.35 2.04
N CYS A 118 17.53 -13.96 0.86
CA CYS A 118 16.65 -13.65 -0.25
C CYS A 118 15.29 -14.28 0.02
N GLU A 119 14.22 -13.49 0.00
CA GLU A 119 12.86 -14.03 0.04
C GLU A 119 12.12 -13.72 -1.26
N MET A 120 11.47 -14.77 -1.79
CA MET A 120 10.58 -14.70 -2.95
C MET A 120 9.18 -14.20 -2.57
N SER A 121 8.95 -13.88 -1.30
CA SER A 121 7.74 -13.24 -0.81
C SER A 121 8.15 -12.13 0.14
N CYS A 122 7.60 -10.93 -0.04
CA CYS A 122 7.98 -9.83 0.83
C CYS A 122 7.11 -9.63 2.05
N PRO A 123 7.72 -9.29 3.20
CA PRO A 123 6.96 -8.80 4.33
C PRO A 123 6.19 -7.57 3.84
N SER A 124 4.87 -7.64 4.03
CA SER A 124 3.96 -6.62 3.56
C SER A 124 4.28 -5.28 4.22
N ARG A 125 4.17 -4.18 3.45
CA ARG A 125 4.15 -2.84 4.05
C ARG A 125 2.73 -2.53 4.49
N SER A 126 2.58 -1.93 5.65
CA SER A 126 1.27 -1.56 6.14
C SER A 126 1.25 -0.15 6.68
N THR A 127 0.07 0.48 6.63
CA THR A 127 -0.21 1.69 7.39
C THR A 127 -0.32 1.37 8.87
N ASP A 128 -0.30 2.41 9.71
CA ASP A 128 -0.87 2.33 11.05
C ASP A 128 -2.38 2.11 10.97
N TRP A 129 -3.00 1.79 12.10
CA TRP A 129 -4.46 1.80 12.22
C TRP A 129 -4.96 3.24 12.17
N PHE A 130 -6.02 3.49 11.42
CA PHE A 130 -6.64 4.81 11.33
C PHE A 130 -8.17 4.68 11.35
N LYS A 131 -8.84 5.67 11.96
CA LYS A 131 -10.28 5.70 12.10
C LYS A 131 -10.94 6.21 10.81
N VAL A 132 -12.01 5.53 10.41
CA VAL A 132 -12.99 6.03 9.43
C VAL A 132 -14.28 6.24 10.20
N SER A 133 -14.83 7.45 10.11
CA SER A 133 -16.15 7.82 10.65
C SER A 133 -17.00 8.47 9.57
N HIS A 134 -18.28 8.13 9.53
CA HIS A 134 -19.31 8.84 8.79
C HIS A 134 -19.84 9.94 9.71
N ASP A 135 -19.01 10.94 9.99
CA ASP A 135 -19.52 12.10 10.72
C ASP A 135 -20.48 12.84 9.78
N SER A 136 -21.76 12.51 9.86
CA SER A 136 -22.83 13.38 9.40
C SER A 136 -22.74 14.64 10.25
N GLU A 137 -22.22 15.72 9.66
CA GLU A 137 -22.29 17.06 10.25
C GLU A 137 -23.78 17.44 10.37
N CYS A 138 -24.43 17.04 11.46
CA CYS A 138 -25.67 17.64 11.92
C CYS A 138 -25.31 19.03 12.47
N PHE A 139 -25.25 20.03 11.58
CA PHE A 139 -25.30 21.42 12.01
C PHE A 139 -26.70 21.70 12.54
N ILE A 140 -26.89 21.58 13.85
CA ILE A 140 -28.03 22.20 14.52
C ILE A 140 -27.79 23.71 14.47
N PHE A 141 -28.39 24.38 13.50
CA PHE A 141 -28.61 25.82 13.59
C PHE A 141 -29.70 26.03 14.63
N ASN A 142 -29.31 26.32 15.87
CA ASN A 142 -30.23 26.95 16.81
C ASN A 142 -30.47 28.38 16.32
N GLN A 143 -31.74 28.67 16.02
CA GLN A 143 -32.27 30.00 15.71
C GLN A 143 -32.14 30.93 16.92
#